data_AF-A0A2A5E3D0-F1
#
_entry.id   AF-A0A2A5E3D0-F1
#
_cell.length_a   1.000
_cell.length_b   1.000
_cell.length_c   1.000
_cell.angle_alpha   90.00
_cell.angle_beta   90.00
_cell.angle_gamma   90.00
#
_symmetry.space_group_name_H-M   'P 1'
#
loop_
_entity.id
_entity.type
_entity.pdbx_description
1 polymer ?
#
loop_
_entity_poly.entity_id
_entity_poly.type
_entity_poly.pdbx_seq_one_letter_code
_entity_poly.pdbx_strand_id
1 'polypeptide(L)'
;MRFCCFTDVHIHDHYSLIQSIELLNNIKQKHSPDLFVGLGDFFDNKTDLLEFGAQFKLGLDNLKTEYLMVYGNHDGANDSYGGEGSGWDSFQKIFGKAQEAQTIQGHHFVTLGDMEQNSNWETFYQENITDGSMVFCHGPLSQNKLDSLSQAGARLVFHGHLHMSVKMLSTNKKCEQIGVSSFRFGGMDRTPPGCAIIDLKDDKYNYTWAISKLPKLDGTYIDNNFTTKKLDFYYHKDENRFLQQKELRFKDQTFIGSYYAIQCWKDESLQWETKNGGPAYHDLCPLSYYEWKDKLYLFAGGTWVSSNNTYKSLRVLDGYNGNIIYDIPIIGLSVPPSKEEGVVYAVGQYRELIAFFIETGEIIWSITCETESESLLWRDNRFGGGWSVTPAMIGEHIWVANFRGDLFGVDKRTGNIKFIHKGILPIDNDGYGVYAYTLGFVSQNISREIDSDGNIIFNFNGLLINDRTGEILE
;
A
#
# COMPACT_ATOMS: atom_id res chain seq x y z
N MET A 1 -11.28 18.28 24.16
CA MET A 1 -9.89 18.45 23.73
C MET A 1 -9.84 18.61 22.22
N ARG A 2 -9.03 19.52 21.69
CA ARG A 2 -8.75 19.63 20.25
C ARG A 2 -7.32 19.19 19.97
N PHE A 3 -7.11 18.33 19.00
CA PHE A 3 -5.77 17.99 18.54
C PHE A 3 -5.63 18.07 17.03
N CYS A 4 -4.40 18.24 16.57
CA CYS A 4 -4.02 18.34 15.17
C CYS A 4 -3.16 17.15 14.78
N CYS A 5 -3.64 16.30 13.87
CA CYS A 5 -2.86 15.20 13.29
C CYS A 5 -2.24 15.61 11.95
N PHE A 6 -0.92 15.45 11.83
CA PHE A 6 -0.16 15.70 10.62
C PHE A 6 0.81 14.54 10.37
N THR A 7 1.26 14.36 9.14
CA THR A 7 2.09 13.21 8.72
C THR A 7 2.75 13.49 7.38
N ASP A 8 3.71 12.65 7.00
CA ASP A 8 4.33 12.66 5.68
C ASP A 8 4.83 14.07 5.30
N VAL A 9 5.63 14.64 6.21
CA VAL A 9 6.21 15.97 6.06
C VAL A 9 7.39 15.91 5.09
N HIS A 10 8.18 14.83 5.08
CA HIS A 10 9.31 14.61 4.16
C HIS A 10 10.25 15.83 4.09
N ILE A 11 10.78 16.23 5.25
CA ILE A 11 11.82 17.26 5.37
C ILE A 11 13.11 16.72 4.72
N HIS A 12 13.58 17.42 3.70
CA HIS A 12 14.77 17.05 2.92
C HIS A 12 15.83 18.16 2.85
N ASP A 13 15.51 19.37 3.34
CA ASP A 13 16.39 20.53 3.38
C ASP A 13 15.92 21.57 4.40
N HIS A 14 16.68 22.63 4.62
CA HIS A 14 16.30 23.68 5.59
C HIS A 14 15.03 24.44 5.16
N TYR A 15 14.76 24.53 3.86
CA TYR A 15 13.60 25.23 3.35
C TYR A 15 12.31 24.49 3.72
N SER A 16 12.26 23.18 3.45
CA SER A 16 11.17 22.29 3.83
C SER A 16 10.97 22.24 5.35
N LEU A 17 12.04 22.26 6.14
CA LEU A 17 11.97 22.37 7.59
C LEU A 17 11.28 23.66 8.04
N ILE A 18 11.77 24.83 7.58
CA ILE A 18 11.23 26.14 7.97
C ILE A 18 9.76 26.24 7.58
N GLN A 19 9.42 25.86 6.34
CA GLN A 19 8.04 25.84 5.87
C GLN A 19 7.13 24.99 6.76
N SER A 20 7.60 23.81 7.18
CA SER A 20 6.81 22.90 8.03
C SER A 20 6.50 23.53 9.38
N ILE A 21 7.49 24.17 10.01
CA ILE A 21 7.32 24.86 11.29
C ILE A 21 6.38 26.07 11.15
N GLU A 22 6.53 26.86 10.08
CA GLU A 22 5.65 28.00 9.79
C GLU A 22 4.18 27.55 9.59
N LEU A 23 3.97 26.45 8.87
CA LEU A 23 2.65 25.87 8.66
C LEU A 23 2.02 25.40 9.99
N LEU A 24 2.78 24.71 10.83
CA LEU A 24 2.31 24.29 12.16
C LEU A 24 1.99 25.49 13.07
N ASN A 25 2.79 26.55 13.01
CA ASN A 25 2.51 27.79 13.73
C ASN A 25 1.20 28.46 13.23
N ASN A 26 0.98 28.49 11.92
CA ASN A 26 -0.27 29.00 11.34
C ASN A 26 -1.48 28.17 11.78
N ILE A 27 -1.35 26.84 11.80
CA ILE A 27 -2.38 25.94 12.32
C ILE A 27 -2.62 26.22 13.80
N LYS A 28 -1.56 26.41 14.60
CA LYS A 28 -1.69 26.76 16.01
C LYS A 28 -2.50 28.04 16.19
N GLN A 29 -2.14 29.10 15.48
CA GLN A 29 -2.81 30.40 15.60
C GLN A 29 -4.28 30.33 15.19
N LYS A 30 -4.59 29.58 14.13
CA LYS A 30 -5.94 29.51 13.57
C LYS A 30 -6.86 28.55 14.30
N HIS A 31 -6.36 27.39 14.71
CA HIS A 31 -7.16 26.29 15.25
C HIS A 31 -6.97 26.08 16.75
N SER A 32 -5.89 26.63 17.33
CA SER A 32 -5.54 26.51 18.75
C SER A 32 -5.65 25.08 19.28
N PRO A 33 -4.93 24.10 18.69
CA PRO A 33 -4.94 22.75 19.19
C PRO A 33 -4.28 22.68 20.58
N ASP A 34 -4.84 21.84 21.44
CA ASP A 34 -4.27 21.47 22.74
C ASP A 34 -3.07 20.53 22.57
N LEU A 35 -3.07 19.74 21.48
CA LEU A 35 -2.07 18.71 21.18
C LEU A 35 -1.77 18.65 19.68
N PHE A 36 -0.50 18.52 19.32
CA PHE A 36 -0.06 18.11 17.99
C PHE A 36 0.27 16.61 17.99
N VAL A 37 -0.11 15.89 16.94
CA VAL A 37 0.22 14.47 16.78
C VAL A 37 0.82 14.27 15.40
N GLY A 38 2.11 13.95 15.35
CA GLY A 38 2.82 13.59 14.14
C GLY A 38 2.73 12.07 13.89
N LEU A 39 2.28 11.64 12.72
CA LEU A 39 2.08 10.21 12.40
C LEU A 39 3.19 9.62 11.52
N GLY A 40 4.45 10.03 11.70
CA GLY A 40 5.60 9.51 10.96
C GLY A 40 5.86 10.15 9.60
N ASP A 41 7.02 9.79 9.04
CA ASP A 41 7.61 10.30 7.80
C ASP A 41 7.82 11.82 7.83
N PHE A 42 8.45 12.28 8.92
CA PHE A 42 8.82 13.68 9.06
C PHE A 42 10.02 14.04 8.21
N PHE A 43 10.95 13.11 8.02
CA PHE A 43 12.18 13.30 7.26
C PHE A 43 12.19 12.40 6.02
N ASP A 44 12.95 12.77 5.00
CA ASP A 44 13.27 11.88 3.88
C ASP A 44 14.56 11.10 4.17
N ASN A 45 14.78 9.96 3.51
CA ASN A 45 15.84 8.99 3.83
C ASN A 45 17.27 9.55 3.69
N LYS A 46 17.40 10.69 3.02
CA LYS A 46 18.68 11.38 2.77
C LYS A 46 18.97 12.50 3.77
N THR A 47 18.03 12.76 4.67
CA THR A 47 18.13 13.85 5.63
C THR A 47 18.91 13.40 6.86
N ASP A 48 19.84 14.24 7.33
CA ASP A 48 20.48 14.01 8.63
C ASP A 48 19.43 14.19 9.74
N LEU A 49 18.90 13.07 10.22
CA LEU A 49 17.88 13.04 11.26
C LEU A 49 18.33 13.73 12.54
N LEU A 50 19.61 13.62 12.94
CA LEU A 50 20.08 14.22 14.19
C LEU A 50 20.10 15.75 14.09
N GLU A 51 20.55 16.28 12.96
CA GLU A 51 20.54 17.72 12.73
C GLU A 51 19.11 18.24 12.52
N PHE A 52 18.40 17.73 11.51
CA PHE A 52 17.09 18.23 11.12
C PHE A 52 16.02 17.92 12.15
N GLY A 53 16.09 16.76 12.79
CA GLY A 53 15.17 16.38 13.85
C GLY A 53 15.32 17.26 15.09
N ALA A 54 16.55 17.61 15.50
CA ALA A 54 16.76 18.53 16.61
C ALA A 54 16.19 19.94 16.29
N GLN A 55 16.38 20.43 15.06
CA GLN A 55 15.82 21.71 14.64
C GLN A 55 14.29 21.68 14.53
N PHE A 56 13.72 20.59 14.00
CA PHE A 56 12.28 20.40 13.91
C PHE A 56 11.65 20.35 15.30
N LYS A 57 12.25 19.60 16.23
CA LYS A 57 11.84 19.56 17.64
C LYS A 57 11.89 20.94 18.29
N LEU A 58 12.96 21.72 18.08
CA LEU A 58 13.04 23.08 18.59
C LEU A 58 11.90 23.95 18.03
N GLY A 59 11.55 23.77 16.77
CA GLY A 59 10.36 24.37 16.15
C GLY A 59 9.07 24.02 16.90
N LEU A 60 8.84 22.74 17.17
CA LEU A 60 7.68 22.25 17.93
C LEU A 60 7.66 22.78 19.37
N ASP A 61 8.79 22.78 20.07
CA ASP A 61 8.91 23.29 21.44
C ASP A 61 8.56 24.80 21.49
N ASN A 62 8.97 25.57 20.48
CA ASN A 62 8.63 26.99 20.35
C ASN A 62 7.14 27.22 20.07
N LEU A 63 6.43 26.23 19.53
CA LEU A 63 4.97 26.29 19.45
C LEU A 63 4.34 26.28 20.83
N LYS A 64 4.98 25.90 21.95
CA LYS A 64 4.36 25.89 23.29
C LYS A 64 3.00 25.16 23.32
N THR A 65 2.92 24.07 22.58
CA THR A 65 1.77 23.15 22.53
C THR A 65 2.35 21.75 22.69
N GLU A 66 1.68 20.90 23.45
CA GLU A 66 2.11 19.51 23.67
C GLU A 66 2.14 18.76 22.32
N TYR A 67 3.01 17.76 22.19
CA TYR A 67 3.06 16.94 20.98
C TYR A 67 3.38 15.46 21.24
N LEU A 68 2.81 14.59 20.40
CA LEU A 68 3.15 13.18 20.27
C LEU A 68 3.74 12.93 18.89
N MET A 69 4.82 12.15 18.81
CA MET A 69 5.46 11.81 17.54
C MET A 69 5.51 10.30 17.38
N VAL A 70 4.99 9.81 16.27
CA VAL A 70 5.09 8.43 15.82
C VAL A 70 6.25 8.33 14.84
N TYR A 71 7.11 7.34 15.02
CA TYR A 71 8.16 7.02 14.05
C TYR A 71 7.54 6.46 12.76
N GLY A 72 7.92 6.97 11.59
CA GLY A 72 7.58 6.43 10.27
C GLY A 72 8.77 5.79 9.55
N ASN A 73 8.52 5.12 8.41
CA ASN A 73 9.58 4.37 7.73
C ASN A 73 10.65 5.24 7.07
N HIS A 74 10.39 6.53 6.83
CA HIS A 74 11.38 7.49 6.34
C HIS A 74 12.12 8.23 7.47
N ASP A 75 11.74 8.05 8.73
CA ASP A 75 12.37 8.71 9.87
C ASP A 75 13.68 8.03 10.32
N GLY A 76 14.28 7.21 9.46
CA GLY A 76 15.53 6.49 9.72
C GLY A 76 16.75 7.13 9.03
N ALA A 77 17.91 7.11 9.70
CA ALA A 77 19.16 7.61 9.12
C ALA A 77 19.85 6.51 8.27
N ASN A 78 19.90 6.70 6.94
CA ASN A 78 20.79 6.12 5.91
C ASN A 78 20.08 5.45 4.71
N ASP A 79 20.71 5.62 3.54
CA ASP A 79 20.35 5.14 2.19
C ASP A 79 20.19 3.62 2.01
N SER A 80 20.40 2.82 3.06
CA SER A 80 20.28 1.37 2.98
C SER A 80 19.16 0.91 3.91
N TYR A 81 18.17 0.21 3.37
CA TYR A 81 17.08 -0.48 4.07
C TYR A 81 17.55 -1.49 5.16
N GLY A 82 18.84 -1.53 5.53
CA GLY A 82 19.41 -2.22 6.70
C GLY A 82 19.79 -1.30 7.88
N GLY A 83 19.49 0.01 7.83
CA GLY A 83 19.77 1.00 8.88
C GLY A 83 18.67 1.17 9.95
N GLU A 84 17.72 0.24 9.99
CA GLU A 84 16.48 0.31 10.78
C GLU A 84 16.74 0.56 12.29
N GLY A 85 17.73 -0.12 12.89
CA GLY A 85 18.07 0.07 14.32
C GLY A 85 18.58 1.47 14.66
N SER A 86 19.47 2.03 13.82
CA SER A 86 20.07 3.34 14.10
C SER A 86 19.08 4.50 13.94
N GLY A 87 18.11 4.36 13.04
CA GLY A 87 17.03 5.34 12.85
C GLY A 87 16.17 5.49 14.10
N TRP A 88 15.70 4.37 14.63
CA TRP A 88 14.87 4.31 15.83
C TRP A 88 15.54 4.97 17.05
N ASP A 89 16.79 4.58 17.35
CA ASP A 89 17.53 5.16 18.48
C ASP A 89 17.75 6.66 18.31
N SER A 90 18.00 7.11 17.09
CA SER A 90 18.21 8.53 16.79
C SER A 90 16.92 9.33 16.93
N PHE A 91 15.79 8.78 16.46
CA PHE A 91 14.47 9.37 16.67
C PHE A 91 14.15 9.48 18.17
N GLN A 92 14.41 8.42 18.93
CA GLN A 92 14.18 8.43 20.38
C GLN A 92 15.07 9.42 21.13
N LYS A 93 16.33 9.61 20.71
CA LYS A 93 17.20 10.65 21.28
C LYS A 93 16.64 12.06 21.09
N ILE A 94 15.92 12.30 20.01
CA ILE A 94 15.35 13.60 19.67
C ILE A 94 13.99 13.76 20.35
N PHE A 95 13.02 12.93 19.98
CA PHE A 95 11.62 13.07 20.38
C PHE A 95 11.25 12.32 21.66
N GLY A 96 12.18 11.56 22.24
CA GLY A 96 11.94 10.78 23.45
C GLY A 96 11.46 9.37 23.13
N LYS A 97 10.17 9.08 23.36
CA LYS A 97 9.62 7.73 23.14
C LYS A 97 8.96 7.64 21.77
N ALA A 98 9.40 6.68 20.95
CA ALA A 98 8.73 6.32 19.70
C ALA A 98 7.45 5.49 19.92
N GLN A 99 7.28 4.95 21.13
CA GLN A 99 6.08 4.24 21.60
C GLN A 99 5.76 4.67 23.03
N GLU A 100 4.54 5.16 23.23
CA GLU A 100 4.10 5.68 24.53
C GLU A 100 2.60 5.54 24.69
N ALA A 101 2.17 5.27 25.91
CA ALA A 101 0.78 5.37 26.32
C ALA A 101 0.68 6.44 27.40
N GLN A 102 -0.22 7.40 27.22
CA GLN A 102 -0.40 8.50 28.15
C GLN A 102 -1.81 9.06 28.13
N THR A 103 -2.22 9.67 29.24
CA THR A 103 -3.54 10.29 29.37
C THR A 103 -3.38 11.81 29.39
N ILE A 104 -3.91 12.48 28.37
CA ILE A 104 -3.86 13.95 28.22
C ILE A 104 -5.29 14.47 28.30
N GLN A 105 -5.54 15.39 29.24
CA GLN A 105 -6.86 15.99 29.49
C GLN A 105 -8.01 14.96 29.64
N GLY A 106 -7.71 13.80 30.25
CA GLY A 106 -8.70 12.73 30.49
C GLY A 106 -8.91 11.78 29.30
N HIS A 107 -8.17 11.94 28.20
CA HIS A 107 -8.21 11.05 27.05
C HIS A 107 -6.95 10.19 26.99
N HIS A 108 -7.12 8.88 26.75
CA HIS A 108 -6.01 7.93 26.67
C HIS A 108 -5.49 7.80 25.23
N PHE A 109 -4.20 8.07 25.05
CA PHE A 109 -3.51 8.07 23.77
C PHE A 109 -2.40 7.03 23.77
N VAL A 110 -2.27 6.29 22.67
CA VAL A 110 -1.25 5.25 22.48
C VAL A 110 -0.55 5.49 21.15
N THR A 111 0.75 5.75 21.15
CA THR A 111 1.58 5.80 19.94
C THR A 111 2.22 4.44 19.71
N LEU A 112 2.06 3.92 18.49
CA LEU A 112 2.65 2.69 18.01
C LEU A 112 3.64 3.05 16.90
N GLY A 113 4.93 3.05 17.25
CA GLY A 113 6.02 3.18 16.29
C GLY A 113 5.93 2.09 15.21
N ASP A 114 6.27 2.49 13.99
CA ASP A 114 6.05 1.76 12.75
C ASP A 114 7.02 0.57 12.53
N MET A 115 7.79 0.18 13.53
CA MET A 115 8.93 -0.73 13.33
C MET A 115 8.75 -2.04 14.09
N GLU A 116 8.16 -3.04 13.44
CA GLU A 116 7.83 -4.33 14.07
C GLU A 116 9.07 -5.13 14.56
N GLN A 117 10.27 -4.86 14.02
CA GLN A 117 11.50 -5.55 14.45
C GLN A 117 12.07 -5.01 15.76
N ASN A 118 12.05 -3.69 15.96
CA ASN A 118 12.64 -3.04 17.14
C ASN A 118 11.60 -2.70 18.20
N SER A 119 10.32 -2.87 17.88
CA SER A 119 9.24 -2.63 18.82
C SER A 119 8.54 -3.91 19.21
N ASN A 120 8.38 -4.12 20.51
CA ASN A 120 7.49 -5.12 21.08
C ASN A 120 6.02 -4.69 20.94
N TRP A 121 5.65 -4.07 19.82
CA TRP A 121 4.39 -3.32 19.70
C TRP A 121 3.17 -4.20 20.00
N GLU A 122 3.18 -5.49 19.65
CA GLU A 122 2.09 -6.42 19.97
C GLU A 122 1.89 -6.55 21.48
N THR A 123 2.98 -6.79 22.23
CA THR A 123 2.95 -6.80 23.70
C THR A 123 2.56 -5.43 24.24
N PHE A 124 3.15 -4.37 23.68
CA PHE A 124 2.94 -3.00 24.14
C PHE A 124 1.47 -2.59 24.03
N TYR A 125 0.81 -2.81 22.89
CA TYR A 125 -0.59 -2.41 22.76
C TYR A 125 -1.52 -3.29 23.59
N GLN A 126 -1.23 -4.58 23.75
CA GLN A 126 -2.01 -5.48 24.60
C GLN A 126 -2.01 -5.02 26.06
N GLU A 127 -0.91 -4.44 26.52
CA GLU A 127 -0.75 -3.95 27.89
C GLU A 127 -1.29 -2.53 28.10
N ASN A 128 -1.33 -1.72 27.05
CA ASN A 128 -1.58 -0.28 27.19
C ASN A 128 -2.91 0.19 26.60
N ILE A 129 -3.55 -0.57 25.71
CA ILE A 129 -4.86 -0.19 25.20
C ILE A 129 -5.94 -0.46 26.25
N THR A 130 -6.73 0.58 26.52
CA THR A 130 -7.89 0.55 27.42
C THR A 130 -9.16 1.01 26.67
N ASP A 131 -10.33 0.88 27.29
CA ASP A 131 -11.61 1.30 26.69
C ASP A 131 -11.60 2.79 26.32
N GLY A 132 -11.90 3.09 25.05
CA GLY A 132 -11.90 4.45 24.52
C GLY A 132 -10.54 4.98 24.07
N SER A 133 -9.49 4.15 24.05
CA SER A 133 -8.15 4.56 23.61
C SER A 133 -8.15 5.09 22.18
N MET A 134 -7.30 6.09 21.94
CA MET A 134 -6.95 6.56 20.61
C MET A 134 -5.53 6.11 20.29
N VAL A 135 -5.38 5.45 19.15
CA VAL A 135 -4.13 4.83 18.71
C VAL A 135 -3.57 5.64 17.54
N PHE A 136 -2.26 5.85 17.52
CA PHE A 136 -1.54 6.54 16.47
C PHE A 136 -0.43 5.65 15.94
N CYS A 137 -0.46 5.34 14.65
CA CYS A 137 0.59 4.59 13.96
C CYS A 137 0.96 5.32 12.66
N HIS A 138 2.05 4.93 12.00
CA HIS A 138 2.38 5.52 10.69
C HIS A 138 1.75 4.70 9.57
N GLY A 139 2.08 3.41 9.45
CA GLY A 139 1.46 2.50 8.50
C GLY A 139 -0.03 2.21 8.78
N PRO A 140 -0.84 1.96 7.74
CA PRO A 140 -2.21 1.49 7.90
C PRO A 140 -2.23 0.07 8.50
N LEU A 141 -3.24 -0.23 9.31
CA LEU A 141 -3.43 -1.58 9.85
C LEU A 141 -4.28 -2.43 8.89
N SER A 142 -4.08 -3.74 8.93
CA SER A 142 -4.99 -4.69 8.29
C SER A 142 -6.31 -4.80 9.07
N GLN A 143 -7.37 -5.33 8.44
CA GLN A 143 -8.66 -5.52 9.08
C GLN A 143 -8.55 -6.38 10.36
N ASN A 144 -7.76 -7.46 10.32
CA ASN A 144 -7.57 -8.35 11.48
C ASN A 144 -6.92 -7.61 12.66
N LYS A 145 -5.95 -6.73 12.39
CA LYS A 145 -5.29 -5.95 13.45
C LYS A 145 -6.19 -4.84 13.96
N LEU A 146 -6.93 -4.14 13.10
CA LEU A 146 -7.94 -3.18 13.52
C LEU A 146 -9.02 -3.82 14.41
N ASP A 147 -9.47 -5.03 14.06
CA ASP A 147 -10.43 -5.79 14.85
C ASP A 147 -9.86 -6.20 16.22
N SER A 148 -8.58 -6.58 16.27
CA SER A 148 -7.88 -6.89 17.52
C SER A 148 -7.77 -5.66 18.44
N LEU A 149 -7.35 -4.51 17.91
CA LEU A 149 -7.33 -3.25 18.67
C LEU A 149 -8.74 -2.86 19.15
N SER A 150 -9.74 -3.06 18.30
CA SER A 150 -11.13 -2.82 18.65
C SER A 150 -11.60 -3.70 19.81
N GLN A 151 -11.19 -4.96 19.85
CA GLN A 151 -11.47 -5.87 20.96
C GLN A 151 -10.73 -5.47 22.24
N ALA A 152 -9.52 -4.93 22.12
CA ALA A 152 -8.73 -4.42 23.24
C ALA A 152 -9.30 -3.11 23.84
N GLY A 153 -10.22 -2.42 23.13
CA GLY A 153 -10.88 -1.20 23.61
C GLY A 153 -10.53 0.07 22.83
N ALA A 154 -9.69 -0.03 21.79
CA ALA A 154 -9.42 1.11 20.91
C ALA A 154 -10.69 1.54 20.18
N ARG A 155 -10.87 2.86 20.08
CA ARG A 155 -12.03 3.47 19.41
C ARG A 155 -11.64 4.18 18.12
N LEU A 156 -10.48 4.81 18.10
CA LEU A 156 -9.96 5.50 16.93
C LEU A 156 -8.51 5.10 16.71
N VAL A 157 -8.15 4.89 15.45
CA VAL A 157 -6.78 4.73 14.98
C VAL A 157 -6.54 5.82 13.96
N PHE A 158 -5.49 6.62 14.10
CA PHE A 158 -5.03 7.50 13.02
C PHE A 158 -3.70 7.00 12.46
N HIS A 159 -3.56 7.09 11.15
CA HIS A 159 -2.32 6.73 10.47
C HIS A 159 -1.96 7.68 9.31
N GLY A 160 -0.71 7.61 8.88
CA GLY A 160 -0.18 8.31 7.71
C GLY A 160 0.13 7.33 6.58
N HIS A 161 1.32 7.48 5.98
CA HIS A 161 1.98 6.57 5.02
C HIS A 161 1.34 6.50 3.63
N LEU A 162 0.01 6.33 3.57
CA LEU A 162 -0.69 6.20 2.28
C LEU A 162 -0.82 7.52 1.54
N HIS A 163 -0.50 8.65 2.19
CA HIS A 163 -0.71 9.99 1.66
C HIS A 163 -2.17 10.14 1.18
N MET A 164 -3.18 9.78 1.97
CA MET A 164 -4.59 9.90 1.57
C MET A 164 -5.53 9.93 2.77
N SER A 165 -6.71 10.53 2.58
CA SER A 165 -7.77 10.53 3.59
C SER A 165 -8.62 9.27 3.41
N VAL A 166 -8.28 8.23 4.17
CA VAL A 166 -8.99 6.94 4.14
C VAL A 166 -9.72 6.70 5.44
N LYS A 167 -10.83 5.96 5.38
CA LYS A 167 -11.60 5.56 6.55
C LYS A 167 -11.96 4.07 6.45
N MET A 168 -11.63 3.31 7.48
CA MET A 168 -11.96 1.89 7.60
C MET A 168 -12.59 1.64 8.96
N LEU A 169 -13.59 0.75 9.02
CA LEU A 169 -14.24 0.36 10.27
C LEU A 169 -13.82 -1.06 10.64
N SER A 170 -13.67 -1.31 11.94
CA SER A 170 -13.59 -2.67 12.44
C SER A 170 -14.86 -3.45 12.08
N THR A 171 -14.78 -4.78 11.98
CA THR A 171 -15.90 -5.67 11.66
C THR A 171 -17.05 -5.51 12.67
N ASN A 172 -16.71 -5.28 13.94
CA ASN A 172 -17.68 -5.02 15.01
C ASN A 172 -18.18 -3.56 15.06
N LYS A 173 -17.66 -2.67 14.21
CA LYS A 173 -17.97 -1.24 14.09
C LYS A 173 -17.75 -0.42 15.37
N LYS A 174 -16.88 -0.89 16.28
CA LYS A 174 -16.51 -0.18 17.51
C LYS A 174 -15.25 0.65 17.38
N CYS A 175 -14.40 0.35 16.40
CA CYS A 175 -13.17 1.09 16.13
C CYS A 175 -13.17 1.60 14.68
N GLU A 176 -12.62 2.79 14.50
CA GLU A 176 -12.43 3.39 13.20
C GLU A 176 -10.96 3.74 12.97
N GLN A 177 -10.44 3.36 11.81
CA GLN A 177 -9.14 3.79 11.34
C GLN A 177 -9.31 4.93 10.34
N ILE A 178 -8.54 6.01 10.52
CA ILE A 178 -8.55 7.21 9.71
C ILE A 178 -7.14 7.50 9.20
N GLY A 179 -6.96 7.48 7.88
CA GLY A 179 -5.76 7.95 7.21
C GLY A 179 -5.76 9.48 7.12
N VAL A 180 -4.60 10.06 7.38
CA VAL A 180 -4.32 11.50 7.24
C VAL A 180 -3.47 11.67 5.99
N SER A 181 -3.86 12.57 5.08
CA SER A 181 -3.02 12.85 3.90
C SER A 181 -1.78 13.66 4.25
N SER A 182 -0.82 13.71 3.32
CA SER A 182 0.43 14.43 3.56
C SER A 182 0.24 15.90 3.90
N PHE A 183 1.04 16.34 4.86
CA PHE A 183 1.08 17.71 5.32
C PHE A 183 1.51 18.72 4.25
N ARG A 184 2.47 18.32 3.40
CA ARG A 184 3.19 19.26 2.52
C ARG A 184 2.87 19.15 1.05
N PHE A 185 2.37 18.03 0.56
CA PHE A 185 2.08 17.90 -0.89
C PHE A 185 0.67 17.39 -1.17
N GLY A 186 -0.11 17.13 -0.12
CA GLY A 186 -1.48 16.66 -0.23
C GLY A 186 -1.55 15.18 -0.44
N GLY A 187 -2.78 14.69 -0.51
CA GLY A 187 -3.04 13.29 -0.73
C GLY A 187 -2.98 12.90 -2.19
N MET A 188 -2.57 11.66 -2.44
CA MET A 188 -2.75 10.98 -3.72
C MET A 188 -4.22 10.98 -4.13
N ASP A 189 -5.15 11.04 -3.17
CA ASP A 189 -6.60 11.15 -3.36
C ASP A 189 -7.11 12.56 -3.74
N ARG A 190 -6.21 13.51 -4.02
CA ARG A 190 -6.46 14.96 -4.23
C ARG A 190 -6.92 15.69 -2.97
N THR A 191 -6.85 15.08 -1.78
CA THR A 191 -6.98 15.83 -0.54
C THR A 191 -5.89 16.90 -0.53
N PRO A 192 -6.23 18.18 -0.35
CA PRO A 192 -5.21 19.23 -0.39
C PRO A 192 -4.19 19.03 0.74
N PRO A 193 -2.94 19.50 0.58
CA PRO A 193 -1.96 19.50 1.66
C PRO A 193 -2.58 20.13 2.91
N GLY A 194 -2.28 19.58 4.07
CA GLY A 194 -2.90 20.03 5.32
C GLY A 194 -2.81 19.03 6.45
N CYS A 195 -3.63 19.23 7.46
CA CYS A 195 -3.70 18.37 8.63
C CYS A 195 -5.15 18.12 9.03
N ALA A 196 -5.37 17.02 9.73
CA ALA A 196 -6.65 16.75 10.37
C ALA A 196 -6.74 17.53 11.69
N ILE A 197 -7.84 18.25 11.89
CA ILE A 197 -8.21 18.87 13.16
C ILE A 197 -9.34 18.05 13.77
N ILE A 198 -9.09 17.50 14.95
CA ILE A 198 -9.99 16.62 15.67
C ILE A 198 -10.48 17.32 16.93
N ASP A 199 -11.80 17.49 17.05
CA ASP A 199 -12.48 17.98 18.24
C ASP A 199 -13.09 16.81 19.01
N LEU A 200 -12.56 16.49 20.19
CA LEU A 200 -13.07 15.47 21.10
C LEU A 200 -13.99 16.08 22.17
N LYS A 201 -15.19 15.51 22.30
CA LYS A 201 -16.16 15.85 23.35
C LYS A 201 -17.07 14.67 23.67
N ASP A 202 -17.16 14.29 24.95
CA ASP A 202 -18.06 13.24 25.45
C ASP A 202 -17.93 11.94 24.64
N ASP A 203 -16.69 11.52 24.44
CA ASP A 203 -16.24 10.39 23.60
C ASP A 203 -16.61 10.47 22.12
N LYS A 204 -17.29 11.53 21.66
CA LYS A 204 -17.50 11.79 20.24
C LYS A 204 -16.34 12.61 19.70
N TYR A 205 -16.08 12.44 18.41
CA TYR A 205 -15.10 13.25 17.70
C TYR A 205 -15.75 13.90 16.49
N ASN A 206 -15.32 15.12 16.19
CA ASN A 206 -15.56 15.76 14.91
C ASN A 206 -14.23 15.93 14.19
N TYR A 207 -14.22 15.58 12.91
CA TYR A 207 -13.04 15.61 12.06
C TYR A 207 -13.21 16.71 11.02
N THR A 208 -12.22 17.60 10.91
CA THR A 208 -12.17 18.63 9.86
C THR A 208 -10.79 18.70 9.24
N TRP A 209 -10.73 19.03 7.95
CA TRP A 209 -9.46 19.19 7.24
C TRP A 209 -9.01 20.65 7.23
N ALA A 210 -7.84 20.93 7.78
CA ALA A 210 -7.21 22.25 7.72
C ALA A 210 -6.21 22.28 6.57
N ILE A 211 -6.62 22.91 5.46
CA ILE A 211 -5.78 23.08 4.27
C ILE A 211 -4.55 23.94 4.63
N SER A 212 -3.35 23.39 4.42
CA SER A 212 -2.12 24.16 4.40
C SER A 212 -2.06 24.87 3.05
N LYS A 213 -2.10 26.21 3.08
CA LYS A 213 -1.69 26.97 1.89
C LYS A 213 -0.19 26.89 1.83
N LEU A 214 0.33 25.94 1.05
CA LEU A 214 1.74 26.00 0.69
C LEU A 214 2.01 27.37 0.07
N PRO A 215 3.12 28.05 0.41
CA PRO A 215 3.56 29.18 -0.38
C PRO A 215 3.62 28.70 -1.83
N LYS A 216 3.14 29.53 -2.77
CA LYS A 216 3.21 29.19 -4.20
C LYS A 216 4.64 28.73 -4.48
N LEU A 217 4.79 27.47 -4.91
CA LEU A 217 6.02 27.01 -5.53
C LEU A 217 6.12 27.78 -6.85
N ASP A 218 6.65 28.99 -6.79
CA ASP A 218 7.00 29.77 -7.98
C ASP A 218 8.19 29.05 -8.63
N GLY A 219 7.87 28.01 -9.40
CA GLY A 219 8.85 27.13 -10.04
C GLY A 219 8.55 25.66 -9.79
N THR A 220 7.77 25.05 -10.67
CA THR A 220 7.79 23.60 -10.87
C THR A 220 9.24 23.17 -11.13
N TYR A 221 9.86 22.52 -10.15
CA TYR A 221 11.09 21.75 -10.32
C TYR A 221 10.71 20.44 -11.03
N ILE A 222 10.34 20.54 -12.31
CA ILE A 222 10.37 19.38 -13.20
C ILE A 222 11.84 19.21 -13.55
N ASP A 223 12.44 18.15 -13.02
CA ASP A 223 13.79 17.76 -13.42
C ASP A 223 13.81 17.52 -14.95
N ASN A 224 14.48 18.40 -15.68
CA ASN A 224 14.62 18.34 -17.13
C ASN A 224 15.47 17.12 -17.60
N ASN A 225 15.92 16.26 -16.69
CA ASN A 225 16.71 15.07 -17.01
C ASN A 225 15.91 13.84 -17.46
N PHE A 226 14.57 13.88 -17.47
CA PHE A 226 13.76 12.83 -18.10
C PHE A 226 13.49 13.13 -19.58
N THR A 227 14.14 12.39 -20.47
CA THR A 227 13.76 12.36 -21.89
C THR A 227 12.55 11.44 -22.08
N THR A 228 11.37 12.03 -22.24
CA THR A 228 10.21 11.28 -22.73
C THR A 228 10.34 11.13 -24.25
N LYS A 229 10.65 9.92 -24.73
CA LYS A 229 10.52 9.63 -26.17
C LYS A 229 9.02 9.57 -26.48
N LYS A 230 8.55 10.50 -27.31
CA LYS A 230 7.22 10.50 -27.91
C LYS A 230 7.11 9.21 -28.75
N LEU A 231 6.29 8.25 -28.34
CA LEU A 231 6.00 7.05 -29.11
C LEU A 231 4.91 7.36 -30.15
N ASP A 232 5.11 6.89 -31.37
CA ASP A 232 4.13 6.97 -32.45
C ASP A 232 2.93 6.06 -32.14
N PHE A 233 1.72 6.62 -32.16
CA PHE A 233 0.47 5.95 -31.79
C PHE A 233 -0.08 5.09 -32.94
N TYR A 234 -0.52 3.86 -32.65
CA TYR A 234 -1.35 3.06 -33.57
C TYR A 234 -2.79 3.58 -33.54
N TYR A 235 -3.23 4.20 -34.64
CA TYR A 235 -4.59 4.73 -34.80
C TYR A 235 -5.54 3.62 -35.27
N HIS A 236 -6.55 3.28 -34.44
CA HIS A 236 -7.80 2.69 -34.94
C HIS A 236 -8.78 3.82 -35.24
N LYS A 237 -9.21 3.94 -36.50
CA LYS A 237 -9.86 5.15 -37.04
C LYS A 237 -11.26 5.44 -36.52
N ASP A 238 -11.92 4.51 -35.83
CA ASP A 238 -13.34 4.65 -35.52
C ASP A 238 -13.70 4.71 -34.03
N GLU A 239 -12.74 4.54 -33.11
CA GLU A 239 -12.93 4.82 -31.67
C GLU A 239 -11.60 5.24 -31.01
N ASN A 240 -11.52 6.47 -30.46
CA ASN A 240 -10.33 6.99 -29.77
C ASN A 240 -10.16 6.36 -28.38
N ARG A 241 -9.77 5.08 -28.33
CA ARG A 241 -9.27 4.44 -27.12
C ARG A 241 -7.74 4.54 -27.14
N PHE A 242 -7.16 5.32 -26.24
CA PHE A 242 -5.71 5.36 -26.08
C PHE A 242 -5.30 4.43 -24.94
N LEU A 243 -4.58 3.36 -25.29
CA LEU A 243 -3.80 2.58 -24.35
C LEU A 243 -2.41 3.23 -24.30
N GLN A 244 -2.09 4.04 -23.28
CA GLN A 244 -0.73 4.53 -23.14
C GLN A 244 0.11 3.42 -22.50
N GLN A 245 0.72 2.60 -23.34
CA GLN A 245 1.75 1.64 -22.93
C GLN A 245 3.05 2.41 -22.74
N LYS A 246 3.56 2.47 -21.50
CA LYS A 246 4.93 2.92 -21.27
C LYS A 246 5.78 1.69 -21.01
N GLU A 247 6.67 1.40 -21.95
CA GLU A 247 7.64 0.31 -21.81
C GLU A 247 8.74 0.74 -20.82
N LEU A 248 8.98 -0.09 -19.81
CA LEU A 248 10.16 -0.01 -18.96
C LEU A 248 11.26 -0.84 -19.64
N ARG A 249 12.41 -0.22 -19.87
CA ARG A 249 13.59 -0.85 -20.48
C ARG A 249 14.83 -0.57 -19.63
N PHE A 250 15.74 -1.53 -19.53
CA PHE A 250 17.08 -1.31 -18.98
C PHE A 250 17.86 -0.34 -19.90
N LYS A 251 19.01 0.18 -19.42
CA LYS A 251 19.88 1.06 -20.24
C LYS A 251 20.34 0.42 -21.54
N ASP A 252 20.49 -0.91 -21.55
CA ASP A 252 20.83 -1.73 -22.71
C ASP A 252 19.62 -2.03 -23.63
N GLN A 253 18.46 -1.42 -23.37
CA GLN A 253 17.19 -1.58 -24.10
C GLN A 253 16.45 -2.91 -23.86
N THR A 254 16.93 -3.77 -22.96
CA THR A 254 16.22 -5.00 -22.57
C THR A 254 14.87 -4.66 -21.96
N PHE A 255 13.80 -5.28 -22.48
CA PHE A 255 12.42 -5.03 -22.06
C PHE A 255 12.15 -5.63 -20.68
N ILE A 256 11.66 -4.79 -19.76
CA ILE A 256 11.37 -5.16 -18.37
C ILE A 256 9.86 -5.37 -18.17
N GLY A 257 9.03 -4.68 -18.95
CA GLY A 257 7.57 -4.73 -18.85
C GLY A 257 6.94 -3.44 -19.36
N SER A 258 5.63 -3.30 -19.20
CA SER A 258 4.93 -2.05 -19.49
C SER A 258 3.82 -1.78 -18.50
N TYR A 259 3.61 -0.51 -18.14
CA TYR A 259 2.38 -0.08 -17.46
C TYR A 259 1.42 0.55 -18.45
N TYR A 260 0.13 0.42 -18.15
CA TYR A 260 -0.96 0.97 -18.96
C TYR A 260 -1.69 2.05 -18.16
N ALA A 261 -1.68 3.28 -18.66
CA ALA A 261 -2.69 4.25 -18.30
C ALA A 261 -3.79 4.20 -19.36
N ILE A 262 -5.02 3.81 -19.00
CA ILE A 262 -6.17 4.01 -19.89
C ILE A 262 -6.60 5.46 -19.77
N GLN A 263 -6.59 6.17 -20.88
CA GLN A 263 -7.31 7.43 -20.99
C GLN A 263 -8.41 7.25 -22.05
N CYS A 264 -9.67 7.23 -21.62
CA CYS A 264 -10.80 7.32 -22.54
C CYS A 264 -11.10 8.79 -22.84
N TRP A 265 -11.10 9.12 -24.13
CA TRP A 265 -11.46 10.44 -24.63
C TRP A 265 -12.80 10.35 -25.35
N LYS A 266 -13.73 11.23 -25.00
CA LYS A 266 -14.96 11.46 -25.78
C LYS A 266 -15.06 12.95 -26.07
N ASP A 267 -15.25 13.29 -27.34
CA ASP A 267 -15.41 14.67 -27.82
C ASP A 267 -14.28 15.62 -27.37
N GLU A 268 -13.02 15.19 -27.49
CA GLU A 268 -11.82 15.96 -27.09
C GLU A 268 -11.80 16.38 -25.60
N SER A 269 -12.63 15.76 -24.77
CA SER A 269 -12.66 15.93 -23.31
C SER A 269 -12.20 14.65 -22.61
N LEU A 270 -11.35 14.82 -21.59
CA LEU A 270 -10.95 13.74 -20.68
C LEU A 270 -12.19 13.27 -19.91
N GLN A 271 -12.68 12.07 -20.23
CA GLN A 271 -13.82 11.49 -19.54
C GLN A 271 -13.33 10.40 -18.58
N TRP A 272 -12.98 10.83 -17.37
CA TRP A 272 -13.08 9.98 -16.18
C TRP A 272 -14.21 10.53 -15.32
N GLU A 273 -15.44 10.33 -15.79
CA GLU A 273 -16.63 10.51 -14.96
C GLU A 273 -17.40 9.18 -14.99
N THR A 274 -16.86 8.19 -14.29
CA THR A 274 -17.69 7.17 -13.66
C THR A 274 -18.65 7.95 -12.75
N LYS A 275 -19.84 8.29 -13.25
CA LYS A 275 -20.90 8.97 -12.46
C LYS A 275 -21.17 8.32 -11.09
N ASN A 276 -20.64 7.12 -10.84
CA ASN A 276 -20.87 6.29 -9.66
C ASN A 276 -19.60 5.71 -8.98
N GLY A 277 -18.37 6.09 -9.32
CA GLY A 277 -17.19 5.48 -8.67
C GLY A 277 -15.95 6.34 -8.72
N GLY A 278 -15.38 6.71 -7.58
CA GLY A 278 -14.25 7.65 -7.50
C GLY A 278 -12.97 7.23 -8.25
N PRO A 279 -11.99 8.14 -8.33
CA PRO A 279 -10.70 7.94 -9.00
C PRO A 279 -9.88 6.76 -8.44
N ALA A 280 -9.08 6.11 -9.30
CA ALA A 280 -8.08 5.09 -8.94
C ALA A 280 -6.70 5.71 -8.73
N TYR A 281 -5.97 5.23 -7.72
CA TYR A 281 -4.75 5.87 -7.21
C TYR A 281 -3.62 4.89 -6.92
N HIS A 282 -3.00 4.32 -7.95
CA HIS A 282 -1.66 3.71 -7.87
C HIS A 282 -0.88 3.99 -9.15
N ASP A 283 0.42 4.27 -9.01
CA ASP A 283 1.37 4.47 -10.13
C ASP A 283 1.58 3.21 -10.99
N LEU A 284 1.05 2.07 -10.55
CA LEU A 284 1.06 0.78 -11.22
C LEU A 284 -0.30 0.11 -11.04
N CYS A 285 -1.32 0.57 -11.76
CA CYS A 285 -2.58 -0.14 -11.89
C CYS A 285 -2.41 -1.27 -12.91
N PRO A 286 -2.27 -2.55 -12.52
CA PRO A 286 -2.27 -3.63 -13.49
C PRO A 286 -3.61 -3.61 -14.20
N LEU A 287 -3.52 -3.46 -15.51
CA LEU A 287 -4.65 -3.56 -16.41
C LEU A 287 -4.50 -4.84 -17.21
N SER A 288 -5.51 -5.70 -17.14
CA SER A 288 -5.59 -6.89 -17.98
C SER A 288 -6.98 -7.02 -18.56
N TYR A 289 -7.10 -7.71 -19.68
CA TYR A 289 -8.39 -8.03 -20.26
C TYR A 289 -8.46 -9.51 -20.60
N TYR A 290 -9.67 -10.04 -20.55
CA TYR A 290 -9.97 -11.40 -20.95
C TYR A 290 -11.25 -11.44 -21.76
N GLU A 291 -11.22 -12.17 -22.86
CA GLU A 291 -12.44 -12.53 -23.59
C GLU A 291 -13.04 -13.82 -23.00
N TRP A 292 -14.36 -13.83 -22.84
CA TRP A 292 -15.11 -14.99 -22.39
C TRP A 292 -16.57 -14.91 -22.84
N LYS A 293 -17.04 -15.95 -23.56
CA LYS A 293 -18.41 -16.04 -24.13
C LYS A 293 -18.84 -14.74 -24.83
N ASP A 294 -18.04 -14.30 -25.79
CA ASP A 294 -18.27 -13.10 -26.62
C ASP A 294 -18.37 -11.78 -25.84
N LYS A 295 -17.84 -11.74 -24.61
CA LYS A 295 -17.69 -10.54 -23.80
C LYS A 295 -16.22 -10.26 -23.53
N LEU A 296 -15.87 -8.99 -23.57
CA LEU A 296 -14.57 -8.49 -23.14
C LEU A 296 -14.68 -8.04 -21.68
N TYR A 297 -13.87 -8.61 -20.79
CA TYR A 297 -13.78 -8.24 -19.39
C TYR A 297 -12.48 -7.51 -19.15
N LEU A 298 -12.53 -6.32 -18.59
CA LEU A 298 -11.36 -5.50 -18.27
C LEU A 298 -11.18 -5.44 -16.75
N PHE A 299 -10.01 -5.85 -16.28
CA PHE A 299 -9.64 -5.91 -14.88
C PHE A 299 -8.73 -4.72 -14.59
N ALA A 300 -9.22 -3.82 -13.74
CA ALA A 300 -8.50 -2.64 -13.34
C ALA A 300 -8.14 -2.75 -11.85
N GLY A 301 -6.85 -2.98 -11.60
CA GLY A 301 -6.27 -2.85 -10.26
C GLY A 301 -6.22 -1.39 -9.83
N GLY A 302 -6.48 -1.12 -8.56
CA GLY A 302 -6.37 0.22 -7.99
C GLY A 302 -7.20 0.35 -6.72
N THR A 303 -6.88 1.26 -5.80
CA THR A 303 -7.70 1.45 -4.60
C THR A 303 -8.98 2.21 -4.97
N TRP A 304 -10.13 1.52 -5.02
CA TRP A 304 -11.42 2.11 -5.35
C TRP A 304 -12.24 2.35 -4.08
N VAL A 305 -12.65 3.60 -3.85
CA VAL A 305 -13.62 3.94 -2.81
C VAL A 305 -15.03 3.78 -3.40
N SER A 306 -15.80 2.82 -2.88
CA SER A 306 -17.22 2.72 -3.21
C SER A 306 -18.06 3.68 -2.34
N SER A 307 -19.33 3.89 -2.71
CA SER A 307 -20.22 4.87 -2.04
C SER A 307 -20.49 4.59 -0.56
N ASN A 308 -20.09 3.42 -0.04
CA ASN A 308 -20.20 3.05 1.37
C ASN A 308 -18.82 3.03 2.10
N ASN A 309 -17.78 3.64 1.52
CA ASN A 309 -16.41 3.64 2.05
C ASN A 309 -15.76 2.26 2.18
N THR A 310 -16.24 1.23 1.46
CA THR A 310 -15.50 -0.03 1.35
C THR A 310 -14.47 0.09 0.23
N TYR A 311 -13.22 -0.23 0.55
CA TYR A 311 -12.12 -0.34 -0.41
C TYR A 311 -12.23 -1.65 -1.15
N LYS A 312 -12.23 -1.56 -2.46
CA LYS A 312 -12.12 -2.72 -3.34
C LYS A 312 -10.97 -2.42 -4.25
N SER A 313 -10.04 -3.37 -4.44
CA SER A 313 -8.85 -3.07 -5.25
C SER A 313 -8.84 -3.67 -6.65
N LEU A 314 -9.83 -4.50 -6.98
CA LEU A 314 -10.02 -5.01 -8.33
C LEU A 314 -11.43 -4.72 -8.80
N ARG A 315 -11.51 -3.88 -9.85
CA ARG A 315 -12.75 -3.57 -10.54
C ARG A 315 -12.81 -4.32 -11.86
N VAL A 316 -13.94 -4.97 -12.11
CA VAL A 316 -14.19 -5.64 -13.38
C VAL A 316 -15.18 -4.81 -14.20
N LEU A 317 -14.73 -4.42 -15.38
CA LEU A 317 -15.44 -3.57 -16.32
C LEU A 317 -15.82 -4.37 -17.56
N ASP A 318 -16.92 -3.99 -18.19
CA ASP A 318 -17.22 -4.37 -19.56
C ASP A 318 -16.21 -3.65 -20.47
N GLY A 319 -15.38 -4.41 -21.18
CA GLY A 319 -14.30 -3.89 -22.00
C GLY A 319 -14.79 -3.15 -23.25
N TYR A 320 -16.05 -3.29 -23.66
CA TYR A 320 -16.60 -2.55 -24.80
C TYR A 320 -17.08 -1.17 -24.41
N ASN A 321 -17.75 -1.01 -23.26
CA ASN A 321 -18.39 0.24 -22.88
C ASN A 321 -17.84 0.87 -21.58
N GLY A 322 -16.97 0.18 -20.86
CA GLY A 322 -16.35 0.64 -19.61
C GLY A 322 -17.28 0.59 -18.39
N ASN A 323 -18.48 0.01 -18.51
CA ASN A 323 -19.41 -0.09 -17.38
C ASN A 323 -18.86 -1.05 -16.32
N ILE A 324 -19.04 -0.71 -15.05
CA ILE A 324 -18.70 -1.58 -13.93
C ILE A 324 -19.65 -2.79 -13.95
N ILE A 325 -19.09 -3.99 -14.04
CA ILE A 325 -19.84 -5.24 -13.90
C ILE A 325 -19.95 -5.59 -12.41
N TYR A 326 -18.80 -5.71 -11.74
CA TYR A 326 -18.70 -5.95 -10.31
C TYR A 326 -17.30 -5.55 -9.81
N ASP A 327 -17.12 -5.57 -8.50
CA ASP A 327 -15.83 -5.35 -7.85
C ASP A 327 -15.49 -6.57 -6.97
N ILE A 328 -14.19 -6.88 -6.87
CA ILE A 328 -13.67 -7.98 -6.05
C ILE A 328 -12.94 -7.39 -4.82
N PRO A 329 -13.20 -7.91 -3.60
CA PRO A 329 -12.65 -7.40 -2.35
C PRO A 329 -11.20 -7.88 -2.12
N ILE A 330 -10.33 -7.63 -3.08
CA ILE A 330 -8.89 -7.81 -2.94
C ILE A 330 -8.27 -6.47 -2.54
N ILE A 331 -7.14 -6.42 -1.83
CA ILE A 331 -6.48 -5.16 -1.47
C ILE A 331 -5.12 -5.05 -2.17
N GLY A 332 -4.86 -3.91 -2.82
CA GLY A 332 -3.63 -3.62 -3.55
C GLY A 332 -3.30 -4.66 -4.62
N LEU A 333 -4.12 -4.80 -5.68
CA LEU A 333 -3.75 -5.63 -6.83
C LEU A 333 -2.42 -5.14 -7.43
N SER A 334 -1.33 -5.87 -7.18
CA SER A 334 0.03 -5.52 -7.62
C SER A 334 0.34 -5.99 -9.03
N VAL A 335 -0.39 -6.98 -9.52
CA VAL A 335 -0.09 -7.74 -10.73
C VAL A 335 -1.37 -8.12 -11.48
N PRO A 336 -1.31 -8.34 -12.80
CA PRO A 336 -2.45 -8.87 -13.55
C PRO A 336 -2.97 -10.19 -12.94
N PRO A 337 -4.31 -10.37 -12.82
CA PRO A 337 -4.89 -11.67 -12.50
C PRO A 337 -4.67 -12.67 -13.65
N SER A 338 -4.84 -13.96 -13.38
CA SER A 338 -4.82 -15.04 -14.38
C SER A 338 -6.22 -15.60 -14.63
N LYS A 339 -6.45 -16.21 -15.80
CA LYS A 339 -7.74 -16.84 -16.15
C LYS A 339 -7.57 -18.25 -16.69
N GLU A 340 -8.42 -19.17 -16.25
CA GLU A 340 -8.60 -20.49 -16.85
C GLU A 340 -10.08 -20.89 -16.81
N GLU A 341 -10.65 -21.37 -17.92
CA GLU A 341 -12.02 -21.93 -17.99
C GLU A 341 -13.14 -21.05 -17.37
N GLY A 342 -12.99 -19.73 -17.41
CA GLY A 342 -13.97 -18.80 -16.86
C GLY A 342 -13.80 -18.52 -15.36
N VAL A 343 -12.76 -19.07 -14.73
CA VAL A 343 -12.31 -18.72 -13.37
C VAL A 343 -11.15 -17.74 -13.48
N VAL A 344 -11.17 -16.72 -12.63
CA VAL A 344 -10.12 -15.72 -12.50
C VAL A 344 -9.43 -15.88 -11.15
N TYR A 345 -8.11 -15.82 -11.16
CA TYR A 345 -7.25 -15.92 -9.99
C TYR A 345 -6.51 -14.59 -9.83
N ALA A 346 -6.79 -13.88 -8.74
CA ALA A 346 -6.24 -12.57 -8.47
C ALA A 346 -5.49 -12.58 -7.14
N VAL A 347 -4.41 -11.79 -7.07
CA VAL A 347 -3.62 -11.69 -5.85
C VAL A 347 -3.45 -10.26 -5.36
N GLY A 348 -3.55 -10.07 -4.05
CA GLY A 348 -3.39 -8.78 -3.39
C GLY A 348 -2.01 -8.61 -2.77
N GLN A 349 -1.58 -7.35 -2.65
CA GLN A 349 -0.42 -6.93 -1.84
C GLN A 349 -0.58 -7.32 -0.38
N TYR A 350 -1.82 -7.47 0.10
CA TYR A 350 -2.15 -7.83 1.48
C TYR A 350 -2.48 -9.31 1.66
N ARG A 351 -1.79 -10.15 0.86
CA ARG A 351 -1.67 -11.61 1.02
C ARG A 351 -2.88 -12.41 0.55
N GLU A 352 -3.90 -11.80 -0.01
CA GLU A 352 -5.07 -12.53 -0.49
C GLU A 352 -4.79 -13.15 -1.87
N LEU A 353 -5.03 -14.46 -2.04
CA LEU A 353 -5.22 -15.10 -3.34
C LEU A 353 -6.68 -15.52 -3.43
N ILE A 354 -7.39 -14.98 -4.42
CA ILE A 354 -8.84 -15.14 -4.59
C ILE A 354 -9.11 -15.79 -5.94
N ALA A 355 -9.96 -16.82 -5.95
CA ALA A 355 -10.57 -17.37 -7.16
C ALA A 355 -12.04 -16.95 -7.26
N PHE A 356 -12.47 -16.51 -8.44
CA PHE A 356 -13.86 -16.12 -8.68
C PHE A 356 -14.29 -16.37 -10.12
N PHE A 357 -15.59 -16.54 -10.35
CA PHE A 357 -16.13 -16.69 -11.70
C PHE A 357 -16.13 -15.34 -12.45
N ILE A 358 -15.60 -15.34 -13.68
CA ILE A 358 -15.51 -14.13 -14.52
C ILE A 358 -16.88 -13.55 -14.91
N GLU A 359 -17.92 -14.38 -14.94
CA GLU A 359 -19.25 -13.91 -15.35
C GLU A 359 -19.98 -13.18 -14.23
N THR A 360 -19.82 -13.64 -12.99
CA THR A 360 -20.66 -13.25 -11.85
C THR A 360 -19.89 -12.50 -10.76
N GLY A 361 -18.56 -12.62 -10.73
CA GLY A 361 -17.75 -12.14 -9.61
C GLY A 361 -17.90 -12.96 -8.33
N GLU A 362 -18.61 -14.09 -8.39
CA GLU A 362 -18.79 -14.97 -7.24
C GLU A 362 -17.46 -15.62 -6.85
N ILE A 363 -17.05 -15.39 -5.61
CA ILE A 363 -15.82 -15.95 -5.02
C ILE A 363 -16.02 -17.44 -4.80
N ILE A 364 -15.16 -18.26 -5.40
CA ILE A 364 -15.12 -19.71 -5.23
C ILE A 364 -14.39 -20.05 -3.94
N TRP A 365 -13.19 -19.48 -3.77
CA TRP A 365 -12.37 -19.61 -2.58
C TRP A 365 -11.44 -18.40 -2.44
N SER A 366 -10.97 -18.16 -1.22
CA SER A 366 -10.00 -17.13 -0.90
C SER A 366 -9.07 -17.68 0.17
N ILE A 367 -7.76 -17.51 -0.02
CA ILE A 367 -6.76 -17.84 0.99
C ILE A 367 -5.87 -16.64 1.28
N THR A 368 -5.31 -16.63 2.48
CA THR A 368 -4.31 -15.67 2.90
C THR A 368 -2.98 -16.40 3.02
N CYS A 369 -1.90 -15.82 2.50
CA CYS A 369 -0.56 -16.33 2.78
C CYS A 369 -0.22 -16.08 4.26
N GLU A 370 -0.44 -17.07 5.13
CA GLU A 370 0.03 -17.02 6.52
C GLU A 370 1.40 -17.72 6.63
N THR A 371 2.30 -17.21 7.48
CA THR A 371 3.56 -17.87 7.83
C THR A 371 3.56 -18.33 9.27
N GLU A 372 4.06 -19.55 9.51
CA GLU A 372 4.34 -20.05 10.86
C GLU A 372 5.71 -19.60 11.38
N SER A 373 6.51 -18.88 10.57
CA SER A 373 7.86 -18.47 10.95
C SER A 373 7.83 -17.16 11.75
N GLU A 374 8.07 -17.24 13.06
CA GLU A 374 8.15 -16.07 13.97
C GLU A 374 9.12 -14.99 13.47
N SER A 375 10.26 -15.39 12.90
CA SER A 375 11.27 -14.49 12.34
C SER A 375 10.88 -13.82 11.01
N LEU A 376 9.71 -14.16 10.45
CA LEU A 376 9.16 -13.60 9.21
C LEU A 376 7.79 -12.94 9.43
N LEU A 377 7.21 -13.02 10.64
CA LEU A 377 5.96 -12.34 11.00
C LEU A 377 6.04 -10.82 10.79
N TRP A 378 7.22 -10.22 11.02
CA TRP A 378 7.47 -8.79 10.81
C TRP A 378 7.49 -8.39 9.32
N ARG A 379 7.91 -9.32 8.44
CA ARG A 379 7.93 -9.13 6.98
C ARG A 379 6.52 -9.17 6.43
N ASP A 380 5.71 -10.01 7.01
CA ASP A 380 4.36 -10.34 6.58
C ASP A 380 3.45 -9.10 6.49
N ASN A 381 3.61 -8.07 7.34
CA ASN A 381 2.65 -6.96 7.46
C ASN A 381 2.80 -5.80 6.45
N ARG A 382 3.93 -5.67 5.73
CA ARG A 382 4.12 -4.54 4.79
C ARG A 382 4.69 -4.87 3.41
N PHE A 383 5.62 -5.80 3.32
CA PHE A 383 6.31 -6.15 2.05
C PHE A 383 6.71 -7.63 1.97
N GLY A 384 6.18 -8.52 2.80
CA GLY A 384 6.80 -9.83 3.00
C GLY A 384 5.80 -10.94 3.25
N GLY A 385 4.54 -10.77 2.84
CA GLY A 385 3.59 -11.88 2.68
C GLY A 385 2.72 -11.72 1.44
N GLY A 386 2.64 -10.49 0.91
CA GLY A 386 1.94 -10.18 -0.31
C GLY A 386 2.43 -11.02 -1.48
N TRP A 387 1.49 -11.40 -2.33
CA TRP A 387 1.82 -12.09 -3.56
C TRP A 387 2.44 -11.10 -4.54
N SER A 388 3.51 -11.53 -5.19
CA SER A 388 4.35 -10.66 -6.02
C SER A 388 4.28 -11.02 -7.51
N VAL A 389 3.64 -12.14 -7.86
CA VAL A 389 3.49 -12.66 -9.23
C VAL A 389 2.03 -12.68 -9.68
N THR A 390 1.81 -12.45 -10.97
CA THR A 390 0.62 -13.00 -11.64
C THR A 390 0.59 -14.52 -11.44
N PRO A 391 -0.53 -15.09 -10.96
CA PRO A 391 -0.60 -16.52 -10.69
C PRO A 391 -0.33 -17.38 -11.94
N ALA A 392 0.62 -18.32 -11.90
CA ALA A 392 0.87 -19.19 -13.05
C ALA A 392 -0.02 -20.44 -12.99
N MET A 393 -0.80 -20.68 -14.05
CA MET A 393 -1.61 -21.89 -14.18
C MET A 393 -0.75 -23.02 -14.75
N ILE A 394 -0.48 -24.04 -13.94
CA ILE A 394 0.31 -25.23 -14.33
C ILE A 394 -0.46 -26.46 -13.85
N GLY A 395 -0.87 -27.32 -14.78
CA GLY A 395 -1.58 -28.56 -14.46
C GLY A 395 -2.80 -28.35 -13.56
N GLU A 396 -2.75 -28.93 -12.37
CA GLU A 396 -3.84 -28.87 -11.38
C GLU A 396 -3.68 -27.71 -10.39
N HIS A 397 -2.55 -27.00 -10.44
CA HIS A 397 -2.20 -25.99 -9.46
C HIS A 397 -2.05 -24.58 -10.06
N ILE A 398 -2.16 -23.64 -9.15
CA ILE A 398 -1.78 -22.26 -9.32
C ILE A 398 -0.48 -22.08 -8.57
N TRP A 399 0.55 -21.67 -9.28
CA TRP A 399 1.82 -21.34 -8.67
C TRP A 399 1.90 -19.84 -8.44
N VAL A 400 2.19 -19.46 -7.20
CA VAL A 400 2.32 -18.07 -6.77
C VAL A 400 3.53 -17.92 -5.87
N ALA A 401 4.26 -16.82 -6.00
CA ALA A 401 5.34 -16.44 -5.12
C ALA A 401 4.94 -15.23 -4.29
N ASN A 402 5.44 -15.17 -3.06
CA ASN A 402 5.32 -13.99 -2.22
C ASN A 402 6.59 -13.15 -2.27
N PHE A 403 6.57 -11.98 -1.65
CA PHE A 403 7.74 -11.10 -1.54
C PHE A 403 8.89 -11.65 -0.66
N ARG A 404 8.72 -12.80 0.02
CA ARG A 404 9.82 -13.52 0.69
C ARG A 404 10.57 -14.44 -0.25
N GLY A 405 10.13 -14.56 -1.50
CA GLY A 405 10.69 -15.55 -2.40
C GLY A 405 10.28 -16.98 -2.09
N ASP A 406 9.24 -17.17 -1.27
CA ASP A 406 8.59 -18.46 -1.12
C ASP A 406 7.68 -18.71 -2.33
N LEU A 407 7.69 -19.94 -2.85
CA LEU A 407 6.82 -20.39 -3.93
C LEU A 407 5.79 -21.36 -3.38
N PHE A 408 4.53 -21.15 -3.75
CA PHE A 408 3.39 -21.93 -3.30
C PHE A 408 2.72 -22.57 -4.51
N GLY A 409 2.40 -23.85 -4.40
CA GLY A 409 1.49 -24.54 -5.30
C GLY A 409 0.13 -24.69 -4.63
N VAL A 410 -0.89 -24.06 -5.22
CA VAL A 410 -2.25 -23.99 -4.68
C VAL A 410 -3.20 -24.77 -5.58
N ASP A 411 -3.97 -25.70 -5.03
CA ASP A 411 -4.98 -26.44 -5.78
C ASP A 411 -6.02 -25.48 -6.37
N LYS A 412 -6.12 -25.44 -7.71
CA LYS A 412 -6.91 -24.42 -8.41
C LYS A 412 -8.42 -24.51 -8.15
N ARG A 413 -8.89 -25.68 -7.71
CA ARG A 413 -10.31 -25.96 -7.46
C ARG A 413 -10.71 -25.62 -6.04
N THR A 414 -9.84 -25.87 -5.08
CA THR A 414 -10.16 -25.81 -3.64
C THR A 414 -9.49 -24.66 -2.91
N GLY A 415 -8.45 -24.05 -3.49
CA GLY A 415 -7.64 -23.04 -2.82
C GLY A 415 -6.68 -23.62 -1.76
N ASN A 416 -6.63 -24.94 -1.59
CA ASN A 416 -5.74 -25.55 -0.61
C ASN A 416 -4.28 -25.41 -1.06
N ILE A 417 -3.43 -24.88 -0.19
CA ILE A 417 -1.98 -24.88 -0.40
C ILE A 417 -1.49 -26.34 -0.32
N LYS A 418 -0.91 -26.84 -1.41
CA LYS A 418 -0.37 -28.21 -1.53
C LYS A 418 1.14 -28.23 -1.29
N PHE A 419 1.84 -27.23 -1.81
CA PHE A 419 3.30 -27.16 -1.80
C PHE A 419 3.77 -25.79 -1.32
N ILE A 420 4.86 -25.77 -0.57
CA ILE A 420 5.56 -24.54 -0.15
C ILE A 420 7.06 -24.79 -0.27
N HIS A 421 7.72 -24.03 -1.15
CA HIS A 421 9.17 -24.01 -1.29
C HIS A 421 9.68 -22.69 -0.74
N LYS A 422 10.28 -22.73 0.45
CA LYS A 422 10.69 -21.52 1.17
C LYS A 422 12.00 -20.96 0.62
N GLY A 423 12.06 -19.65 0.44
CA GLY A 423 13.28 -18.91 0.08
C GLY A 423 13.95 -19.37 -1.22
N ILE A 424 13.19 -19.86 -2.19
CA ILE A 424 13.76 -20.34 -3.45
C ILE A 424 14.06 -19.21 -4.44
N LEU A 425 13.41 -18.06 -4.30
CA LEU A 425 13.79 -16.86 -5.04
C LEU A 425 14.83 -16.08 -4.22
N PRO A 426 15.94 -15.67 -4.84
CA PRO A 426 16.88 -14.80 -4.18
C PRO A 426 16.21 -13.43 -3.95
N ILE A 427 16.16 -13.03 -2.68
CA ILE A 427 15.77 -11.69 -2.27
C ILE A 427 17.05 -10.85 -2.33
N ASP A 428 17.11 -9.88 -3.23
CA ASP A 428 18.18 -8.88 -3.16
C ASP A 428 17.94 -7.95 -1.97
N ASN A 429 18.98 -7.20 -1.58
CA ASN A 429 18.90 -6.30 -0.41
C ASN A 429 17.82 -5.21 -0.58
N ASP A 430 17.35 -4.97 -1.81
CA ASP A 430 16.37 -3.94 -2.12
C ASP A 430 14.93 -4.49 -2.22
N GLY A 431 14.72 -5.82 -2.07
CA GLY A 431 13.41 -6.47 -2.18
C GLY A 431 12.80 -6.50 -3.60
N TYR A 432 13.47 -5.88 -4.57
CA TYR A 432 13.04 -5.82 -5.98
C TYR A 432 13.44 -7.05 -6.79
N GLY A 433 14.36 -7.86 -6.29
CA GLY A 433 14.79 -9.11 -6.93
C GLY A 433 13.61 -10.02 -7.15
N VAL A 434 12.75 -10.13 -6.15
CA VAL A 434 11.49 -10.88 -6.26
C VAL A 434 10.65 -10.34 -7.42
N TYR A 435 10.49 -9.03 -7.57
CA TYR A 435 9.75 -8.42 -8.69
C TYR A 435 10.35 -8.77 -10.07
N ALA A 436 11.68 -8.85 -10.20
CA ALA A 436 12.33 -9.22 -11.46
C ALA A 436 12.11 -10.70 -11.80
N TYR A 437 12.21 -11.60 -10.81
CA TYR A 437 11.89 -13.02 -10.99
C TYR A 437 10.39 -13.26 -11.21
N THR A 438 9.53 -12.42 -10.63
CA THR A 438 8.08 -12.54 -10.79
C THR A 438 7.60 -12.16 -12.17
N LEU A 439 8.21 -11.14 -12.80
CA LEU A 439 7.94 -10.78 -14.20
C LEU A 439 8.31 -11.90 -15.18
N GLY A 440 9.33 -12.70 -14.86
CA GLY A 440 9.64 -13.94 -15.60
C GLY A 440 8.50 -14.95 -15.54
N PHE A 441 7.87 -15.11 -14.38
CA PHE A 441 6.71 -16.00 -14.16
C PHE A 441 5.45 -15.55 -14.91
N VAL A 442 5.18 -14.24 -14.94
CA VAL A 442 3.99 -13.60 -15.54
C VAL A 442 3.93 -13.78 -17.06
N SER A 443 5.07 -13.94 -17.72
CA SER A 443 5.14 -14.02 -19.18
C SER A 443 4.71 -15.36 -19.78
N GLN A 444 4.29 -16.33 -18.98
CA GLN A 444 4.10 -17.74 -19.39
C GLN A 444 5.36 -18.37 -20.03
N ASN A 445 6.53 -17.73 -19.93
CA ASN A 445 7.81 -18.28 -20.40
C ASN A 445 8.40 -19.33 -19.44
N ILE A 446 7.59 -19.82 -18.50
CA ILE A 446 7.90 -21.03 -17.75
C ILE A 446 7.90 -22.17 -18.77
N SER A 447 9.07 -22.69 -19.12
CA SER A 447 9.14 -23.88 -19.96
C SER A 447 8.51 -25.05 -19.22
N ARG A 448 7.73 -25.84 -19.96
CA ARG A 448 7.03 -27.00 -19.44
C ARG A 448 7.36 -28.19 -20.31
N GLU A 449 7.61 -29.31 -19.70
CA GLU A 449 7.69 -30.60 -20.36
C GLU A 449 6.74 -31.59 -19.68
N ILE A 450 6.37 -32.64 -20.40
CA ILE A 450 5.58 -33.73 -19.87
C ILE A 450 6.54 -34.92 -19.80
N ASP A 451 6.73 -35.47 -18.60
CA ASP A 451 7.59 -36.64 -18.41
C ASP A 451 6.93 -37.93 -18.96
N SER A 452 7.64 -39.05 -18.89
CA SER A 452 7.13 -40.34 -19.39
C SER A 452 5.88 -40.85 -18.66
N ASP A 453 5.61 -40.34 -17.45
CA ASP A 453 4.47 -40.71 -16.61
C ASP A 453 3.30 -39.74 -16.77
N GLY A 454 3.43 -38.73 -17.64
CA GLY A 454 2.41 -37.73 -17.90
C GLY A 454 2.38 -36.58 -16.90
N ASN A 455 3.38 -36.45 -16.01
CA ASN A 455 3.46 -35.32 -15.09
C ASN A 455 4.00 -34.08 -15.81
N ILE A 456 3.50 -32.92 -15.42
CA ILE A 456 3.99 -31.64 -15.93
C ILE A 456 5.20 -31.23 -15.09
N ILE A 457 6.37 -31.14 -15.73
CA ILE A 457 7.59 -30.59 -15.14
C ILE A 457 7.76 -29.18 -15.67
N PHE A 458 7.99 -28.22 -14.79
CA PHE A 458 8.16 -26.83 -15.19
C PHE A 458 9.46 -26.24 -14.64
N ASN A 459 10.12 -25.40 -15.43
CA ASN A 459 11.34 -24.73 -15.00
C ASN A 459 11.01 -23.38 -14.36
N PHE A 460 11.36 -23.23 -13.09
CA PHE A 460 11.30 -21.98 -12.37
C PHE A 460 12.69 -21.57 -11.89
N ASN A 461 13.27 -20.56 -12.55
CA ASN A 461 14.58 -20.02 -12.18
C ASN A 461 15.70 -21.09 -12.12
N GLY A 462 15.70 -22.03 -13.06
CA GLY A 462 16.65 -23.13 -13.11
C GLY A 462 16.25 -24.35 -12.26
N LEU A 463 15.19 -24.25 -11.46
CA LEU A 463 14.63 -25.37 -10.70
C LEU A 463 13.59 -26.09 -11.55
N LEU A 464 13.75 -27.38 -11.78
CA LEU A 464 12.73 -28.21 -12.41
C LEU A 464 11.77 -28.68 -11.32
N ILE A 465 10.48 -28.37 -11.44
CA ILE A 465 9.48 -28.68 -10.42
C ILE A 465 8.39 -29.55 -11.03
N ASN A 466 8.08 -30.68 -10.39
CA ASN A 466 6.95 -31.52 -10.76
C ASN A 466 5.64 -30.94 -10.21
N ASP A 467 4.73 -30.50 -11.09
CA ASP A 467 3.46 -29.88 -10.68
C ASP A 467 2.62 -30.77 -9.76
N ARG A 468 2.65 -32.09 -9.98
CA ARG A 468 1.79 -33.04 -9.27
C ARG A 468 2.29 -33.36 -7.88
N THR A 469 3.60 -33.47 -7.70
CA THR A 469 4.22 -33.86 -6.43
C THR A 469 4.80 -32.68 -5.66
N GLY A 470 5.02 -31.55 -6.33
CA GLY A 470 5.79 -30.41 -5.82
C GLY A 470 7.28 -30.70 -5.70
N GLU A 471 7.80 -31.83 -6.17
CA GLU A 471 9.21 -32.17 -6.00
C GLU A 471 10.10 -31.30 -6.90
N ILE A 472 11.20 -30.79 -6.33
CA ILE A 472 12.28 -30.14 -7.10
C ILE A 472 13.21 -31.25 -7.59
N LEU A 473 13.34 -31.38 -8.91
CA LEU A 473 14.17 -32.36 -9.60
C LEU A 473 15.59 -31.78 -9.81
N GLU A 474 16.61 -32.61 -9.58
CA GLU A 474 18.04 -32.27 -9.74
C GLU A 474 18.54 -32.33 -11.19
#